data_AF-A0A1B6GKY7-F1
#
_entry.id   AF-A0A1B6GKY7-F1
#
_cell.length_a   1.000
_cell.length_b   1.000
_cell.length_c   1.000
_cell.angle_alpha   90.00
_cell.angle_beta   90.00
_cell.angle_gamma   90.00
#
_symmetry.space_group_name_H-M   'P 1'
#
loop_
_entity.id
_entity.type
_entity.pdbx_description
1 polymer ?
#
loop_
_entity_poly.entity_id
_entity_poly.type
_entity_poly.pdbx_seq_one_letter_code
_entity_poly.pdbx_strand_id
1 'polypeptide(L)'
;YDVNSIAFADSSCQLLYSGGDDGVINVWDMRTLSEVTPKPVGFLAGHVDGITFIDSRNDGRHLISNSKDQTIKLWDLRAFSTKTTHATCLNALHNMAWDYRWQEV
;
A
#
# COMPACT_ATOMS: atom_id res chain seq x y z
N TYR A 1 -6.07 -2.48 -18.11
CA TYR A 1 -6.40 -2.87 -16.73
C TYR A 1 -7.05 -1.66 -16.11
N ASP A 2 -8.26 -1.84 -15.59
CA ASP A 2 -9.01 -0.73 -15.03
C ASP A 2 -8.49 -0.43 -13.62
N VAL A 3 -8.34 0.85 -13.32
CA VAL A 3 -8.05 1.33 -11.97
C VAL A 3 -9.39 1.62 -11.33
N ASN A 4 -9.75 0.81 -10.35
CA ASN A 4 -11.06 0.88 -9.71
C ASN A 4 -11.07 1.85 -8.54
N SER A 5 -9.91 2.06 -7.88
CA SER A 5 -9.85 2.86 -6.67
C SER A 5 -8.48 3.51 -6.46
N ILE A 6 -8.51 4.70 -5.85
CA ILE A 6 -7.33 5.49 -5.52
C ILE A 6 -7.53 6.07 -4.12
N ALA A 7 -6.49 6.04 -3.29
CA ALA A 7 -6.51 6.60 -1.94
C ALA A 7 -5.23 7.37 -1.64
N PHE A 8 -5.35 8.51 -0.94
CA PHE A 8 -4.21 9.28 -0.43
C PHE A 8 -3.82 8.78 0.96
N ALA A 9 -2.52 8.75 1.28
CA ALA A 9 -2.07 8.27 2.59
C ALA A 9 -2.41 9.22 3.75
N ASP A 10 -2.14 10.53 3.57
CA ASP A 10 -2.63 11.62 4.42
C ASP A 10 -2.29 12.98 3.75
N SER A 11 -2.65 14.11 4.37
CA SER A 11 -2.40 15.47 3.83
C SER A 11 -0.95 15.96 3.93
N SER A 12 -0.12 15.29 4.73
CA SER A 12 1.30 15.56 4.98
C SER A 12 2.26 14.56 4.34
N CYS A 13 1.75 13.41 3.93
CA CYS A 13 2.47 12.26 3.39
C CYS A 13 2.24 12.21 1.90
N GLN A 14 3.34 12.14 1.16
CA GLN A 14 3.33 12.27 -0.30
C GLN A 14 3.14 10.92 -1.00
N LEU A 15 2.42 10.01 -0.35
CA LEU A 15 2.14 8.67 -0.87
C LEU A 15 0.71 8.56 -1.40
N LEU A 16 0.58 7.84 -2.51
CA LEU A 16 -0.68 7.53 -3.18
C LEU A 16 -0.79 6.02 -3.37
N TYR A 17 -1.99 5.49 -3.19
CA TYR A 17 -2.32 4.09 -3.43
C TYR A 17 -3.29 3.98 -4.59
N SER A 18 -3.06 3.03 -5.49
CA SER A 18 -3.98 2.70 -6.58
C SER A 18 -4.23 1.21 -6.64
N GLY A 19 -5.49 0.81 -6.73
CA GLY A 19 -5.91 -0.58 -6.89
C GLY A 19 -6.59 -0.80 -8.23
N GLY A 20 -6.24 -1.89 -8.89
CA GLY A 20 -6.84 -2.29 -10.15
C GLY A 20 -7.43 -3.69 -10.13
N ASP A 21 -7.90 -4.12 -11.31
CA ASP A 21 -8.36 -5.49 -11.54
C ASP A 21 -7.24 -6.54 -11.48
N ASP A 22 -5.98 -6.12 -11.39
CA ASP A 22 -4.81 -6.98 -11.22
C ASP A 22 -4.67 -7.57 -9.81
N GLY A 23 -5.52 -7.15 -8.86
CA GLY A 23 -5.46 -7.62 -7.47
C GLY A 23 -4.27 -7.05 -6.71
N VAL A 24 -3.57 -6.05 -7.27
CA VAL A 24 -2.37 -5.45 -6.69
C VAL A 24 -2.66 -3.99 -6.33
N ILE A 25 -2.23 -3.58 -5.14
CA ILE A 25 -2.21 -2.18 -4.76
C ILE A 25 -0.83 -1.63 -5.09
N ASN A 26 -0.76 -0.70 -6.02
CA ASN A 26 0.47 0.02 -6.32
C ASN A 26 0.62 1.21 -5.38
N VAL A 27 1.82 1.37 -4.82
CA VAL A 27 2.20 2.49 -3.96
C VAL A 27 3.05 3.45 -4.78
N TRP A 28 2.71 4.73 -4.73
CA TRP A 28 3.35 5.79 -5.49
C TRP A 28 3.85 6.86 -4.54
N ASP A 29 5.04 7.41 -4.79
CA ASP A 29 5.51 8.63 -4.14
C ASP A 29 5.35 9.81 -5.09
N MET A 30 4.51 10.77 -4.73
CA MET A 30 4.22 11.98 -5.51
C MET A 30 5.46 12.83 -5.77
N ARG A 31 6.54 12.73 -4.98
CA ARG A 31 7.82 13.40 -5.26
C ARG A 31 8.51 12.86 -6.49
N THR A 32 8.38 11.55 -6.68
CA THR A 32 9.08 10.78 -7.71
C THR A 32 8.16 10.47 -8.90
N LEU A 33 6.87 10.70 -8.73
CA LEU A 33 5.86 10.50 -9.76
C LEU A 33 6.15 11.45 -10.93
N SER A 34 6.57 10.87 -12.05
CA SER A 34 6.79 11.58 -13.29
C SER A 34 5.75 11.14 -14.32
N GLU A 35 5.13 12.08 -15.01
CA GLU A 35 4.20 11.82 -16.12
C GLU A 35 4.84 11.01 -17.25
N VAL A 36 6.16 11.14 -17.43
CA VAL A 36 6.92 10.46 -18.48
C VAL A 36 7.31 9.04 -18.07
N THR A 37 7.42 8.76 -16.77
CA THR A 37 7.82 7.43 -16.28
C THR A 37 7.13 7.13 -14.95
N PRO A 38 5.87 6.67 -14.99
CA PRO A 38 5.19 6.25 -13.79
C PRO A 38 5.82 4.94 -13.30
N LYS A 39 6.67 5.03 -12.26
CA LYS A 39 7.17 3.87 -11.53
C LYS A 39 6.61 3.84 -10.12
N PRO A 40 5.90 2.78 -9.72
CA PRO A 40 5.49 2.61 -8.34
C PRO A 40 6.73 2.37 -7.46
N VAL A 41 6.71 2.91 -6.24
CA VAL A 41 7.77 2.72 -5.24
C VAL A 41 7.61 1.40 -4.49
N GLY A 42 6.44 0.78 -4.58
CA GLY A 42 6.16 -0.52 -3.99
C GLY A 42 4.82 -1.07 -4.46
N PHE A 43 4.57 -2.32 -4.12
CA PHE A 43 3.32 -3.01 -4.42
C PHE A 43 2.90 -3.85 -3.21
N LEU A 44 1.59 -3.89 -2.96
CA LEU A 44 0.97 -4.79 -2.00
C LEU A 44 0.22 -5.85 -2.79
N ALA A 45 0.80 -7.04 -2.86
CA ALA A 45 0.23 -8.20 -3.53
C ALA A 45 -0.33 -9.16 -2.49
N GLY A 46 -1.54 -9.66 -2.72
CA GLY A 46 -2.17 -10.62 -1.81
C GLY A 46 -3.66 -10.82 -2.01
N HIS A 47 -4.32 -9.94 -2.77
CA HIS A 47 -5.66 -10.24 -3.28
C HIS A 47 -5.58 -11.15 -4.50
N VAL A 48 -6.57 -12.03 -4.62
CA VAL A 48 -6.63 -13.03 -5.70
C VAL A 48 -7.43 -12.49 -6.89
N ASP A 49 -8.28 -11.49 -6.65
CA ASP A 49 -9.12 -10.86 -7.65
C ASP A 49 -9.04 -9.32 -7.54
N GLY A 50 -9.66 -8.63 -8.49
CA GLY A 50 -9.64 -7.19 -8.64
C GLY A 50 -10.07 -6.44 -7.38
N ILE A 51 -9.33 -5.39 -7.07
CA ILE A 51 -9.58 -4.53 -5.93
C ILE A 51 -10.73 -3.61 -6.28
N THR A 52 -11.75 -3.54 -5.43
CA THR A 52 -12.93 -2.71 -5.64
C THR A 52 -12.84 -1.40 -4.88
N PHE A 53 -12.17 -1.40 -3.72
CA PHE A 53 -12.07 -0.23 -2.88
C PHE A 53 -10.80 -0.25 -2.04
N ILE A 54 -10.22 0.93 -1.84
CA ILE A 54 -9.08 1.16 -0.95
C ILE A 54 -9.40 2.36 -0.07
N ASP A 55 -9.16 2.23 1.22
CA ASP A 55 -9.25 3.33 2.17
C ASP A 55 -8.01 3.38 3.04
N SER A 56 -7.45 4.58 3.20
CA SER A 56 -6.38 4.80 4.17
C SER A 56 -7.00 5.26 5.48
N ARG A 57 -6.54 4.66 6.58
CA ARG A 57 -6.67 5.37 7.84
C ARG A 57 -5.70 6.54 7.69
N ASN A 58 -6.19 7.79 7.75
CA ASN A 58 -5.39 9.04 7.70
C ASN A 58 -4.27 9.15 8.78
N ASP A 59 -3.88 8.03 9.39
CA ASP A 59 -2.73 7.86 10.27
C ASP A 59 -1.43 7.53 9.50
N GLY A 60 -1.49 7.39 8.16
CA GLY A 60 -0.33 7.13 7.31
C GLY A 60 0.33 5.76 7.56
N ARG A 61 -0.37 4.85 8.25
CA ARG A 61 0.16 3.57 8.73
C ARG A 61 -0.73 2.39 8.36
N HIS A 62 -2.04 2.57 8.26
CA HIS A 62 -2.94 1.48 7.95
C HIS A 62 -3.70 1.74 6.66
N LEU A 63 -3.78 0.71 5.82
CA LEU A 63 -4.56 0.71 4.59
C LEU A 63 -5.51 -0.47 4.62
N ILE A 64 -6.78 -0.24 4.30
CA ILE A 64 -7.78 -1.28 4.13
C ILE A 64 -8.06 -1.42 2.64
N SER A 65 -8.11 -2.66 2.16
CA SER A 65 -8.53 -2.96 0.81
C SER A 65 -9.63 -4.00 0.80
N ASN A 66 -10.57 -3.80 -0.13
CA ASN A 66 -11.64 -4.73 -0.44
C ASN A 66 -11.47 -5.23 -1.88
N SER A 67 -11.72 -6.51 -2.10
CA SER A 67 -11.57 -7.16 -3.40
C SER A 67 -12.80 -7.98 -3.77
N LYS A 68 -12.94 -8.26 -5.07
CA LYS A 68 -13.90 -9.23 -5.62
C LYS A 68 -13.67 -10.65 -5.10
N ASP A 69 -12.51 -10.93 -4.50
CA ASP A 69 -12.17 -12.21 -3.87
C ASP A 69 -12.93 -12.50 -2.55
N GLN A 70 -13.89 -11.63 -2.19
CA GLN A 70 -14.70 -11.71 -0.98
C GLN A 70 -13.89 -11.56 0.32
N THR A 71 -12.69 -11.01 0.23
CA THR A 71 -11.84 -10.73 1.39
C THR A 71 -11.60 -9.24 1.59
N ILE A 72 -11.48 -8.87 2.87
CA ILE A 72 -10.98 -7.58 3.28
C ILE A 72 -9.59 -7.80 3.87
N LYS A 73 -8.61 -7.02 3.40
CA LYS A 73 -7.23 -7.07 3.92
C LYS A 73 -6.87 -5.76 4.58
N LEU A 74 -6.21 -5.87 5.73
CA LEU A 74 -5.58 -4.76 6.43
C LEU A 74 -4.08 -4.84 6.20
N TRP A 75 -3.52 -3.77 5.64
CA TRP A 75 -2.09 -3.64 5.40
C TRP A 75 -1.48 -2.72 6.45
N ASP A 76 -0.39 -3.19 7.06
CA ASP A 76 0.41 -2.39 7.97
C ASP A 76 1.60 -1.79 7.21
N LEU A 77 1.53 -0.48 6.97
CA LEU A 77 2.50 0.32 6.22
C LEU A 77 3.61 0.86 7.12
N ARG A 78 3.87 0.25 8.28
CA ARG A 78 5.01 0.59 9.18
C ARG A 78 6.37 0.68 8.47
N ALA A 79 6.55 0.03 7.32
CA ALA A 79 7.76 0.18 6.49
C ALA A 79 7.96 1.63 5.96
N PHE A 80 6.88 2.41 5.84
CA PHE A 80 6.90 3.79 5.35
C PHE A 80 6.77 4.85 6.45
N SER A 81 6.38 4.45 7.66
CA SER A 81 6.15 5.37 8.79
C SER A 81 7.16 5.11 9.90
N THR A 82 8.28 5.85 9.92
CA THR A 82 8.69 6.59 11.12
C THR A 82 9.85 7.55 10.82
N LYS A 83 9.67 8.79 11.27
CA LYS A 83 10.70 9.83 11.31
C LYS A 83 11.89 9.36 12.16
N THR A 84 13.08 9.41 11.53
CA THR A 84 14.43 9.39 12.13
C THR A 84 14.97 8.01 12.57
N THR A 85 15.77 7.36 11.72
CA THR A 85 17.22 7.08 11.90
C THR A 85 17.71 6.19 10.74
N HIS A 86 18.36 6.81 9.76
CA HIS A 86 18.85 6.24 8.49
C HIS A 86 19.89 5.08 8.64
N ALA A 87 20.30 4.74 9.87
CA ALA A 87 21.37 3.76 10.12
C ALA A 87 20.86 2.40 10.63
N THR A 88 19.67 2.34 11.23
CA THR A 88 19.16 1.10 11.87
C THR A 88 18.37 0.21 10.90
N CYS A 89 17.91 0.77 9.78
CA CYS A 89 16.99 0.09 8.85
C CYS A 89 17.68 -1.02 8.02
N LEU A 90 18.97 -0.88 7.69
CA LEU A 90 19.71 -1.89 6.91
C LEU A 90 19.88 -3.22 7.66
N ASN A 91 19.96 -3.19 8.99
CA ASN A 91 20.05 -4.40 9.80
C ASN A 91 18.69 -5.06 10.08
N ALA A 92 17.60 -4.28 10.06
CA ALA A 92 16.25 -4.81 10.30
C ALA A 92 15.60 -5.41 9.03
N LEU A 93 15.93 -4.86 7.84
CA LEU A 93 15.47 -5.34 6.54
C LEU A 93 15.86 -6.80 6.25
N HIS A 94 16.93 -7.31 6.87
CA HIS A 94 17.39 -8.67 6.63
C HIS A 94 16.62 -9.73 7.46
N ASN A 95 15.80 -9.33 8.45
CA ASN A 95 15.27 -10.25 9.46
C ASN A 95 13.74 -10.21 9.71
N MET A 96 12.95 -9.34 9.08
CA MET A 96 11.51 -9.28 9.39
C MET A 96 10.62 -10.00 8.37
N ALA A 97 10.10 -11.15 8.82
CA ALA A 97 8.95 -11.83 8.22
C ALA A 97 7.68 -11.00 8.45
N TRP A 98 6.93 -10.78 7.38
CA TRP A 98 5.69 -10.01 7.35
C TRP A 98 4.56 -10.80 8.02
N ASP A 99 3.92 -10.25 9.08
CA ASP A 99 2.78 -10.87 9.77
C ASP A 99 1.47 -10.32 9.17
N TYR A 100 0.77 -11.14 8.38
CA TYR A 100 -0.50 -10.81 7.70
C TYR A 100 -1.69 -11.44 8.43
N ARG A 101 -2.76 -10.67 8.68
CA ARG A 101 -4.02 -11.16 9.28
C ARG A 101 -5.19 -10.82 8.37
N TRP A 102 -6.03 -11.80 8.05
CA TRP A 102 -7.23 -11.66 7.19
C TRP A 102 -8.47 -12.19 7.90
N GLN A 103 -9.66 -11.72 7.49
CA GLN A 103 -10.95 -12.16 8.00
C GLN A 103 -11.94 -12.28 6.84
N GLU A 104 -12.65 -13.41 6.74
CA GLU A 104 -13.76 -13.63 5.80
C GLU A 104 -15.02 -12.89 6.29
N VAL A 105 -15.81 -12.35 5.36
CA VAL A 105 -17.10 -11.68 5.61
C VAL A 105 -18.25 -12.59 5.26
#